data_AF-A0A1D9G3J8-F1
#
_entry.id   AF-A0A1D9G3J8-F1
#
_cell.length_a   1.000
_cell.length_b   1.000
_cell.length_c   1.000
_cell.angle_alpha   90.00
_cell.angle_beta   90.00
_cell.angle_gamma   90.00
#
_symmetry.space_group_name_H-M   'P 1'
#
loop_
_entity.id
_entity.type
_entity.pdbx_description
1 polymer ?
#
loop_
_entity_poly.entity_id
_entity_poly.type
_entity_poly.pdbx_seq_one_letter_code
_entity_poly.pdbx_strand_id
1 'polypeptide(L)'
;MTNQEEDPLKSKLEKNLQESQWLQKFKQLSQGLSQIKTEIPLTQLCKLEWVTATDSLIIHCPNPEVRDGLCKLSSQIAQITIGAKCFIIRYADYEDVTIKPV
;
A
#
# COMPACT_ATOMS: atom_id res chain seq x y z
N MET A 1 15.70 40.10 16.03
CA MET A 1 14.87 39.71 14.87
C MET A 1 15.77 38.96 13.92
N THR A 2 15.80 37.63 14.02
CA THR A 2 16.62 36.79 13.13
C THR A 2 15.90 36.64 11.81
N ASN A 3 16.41 37.34 10.78
CA ASN A 3 16.10 37.05 9.39
C ASN A 3 16.50 35.59 9.13
N GLN A 4 15.51 34.72 9.12
CA GLN A 4 15.64 33.41 8.48
C GLN A 4 15.68 33.69 6.98
N GLU A 5 16.88 33.96 6.45
CA GLU A 5 17.13 33.72 5.04
C GLU A 5 16.86 32.23 4.81
N GLU A 6 15.67 31.92 4.32
CA GLU A 6 15.34 30.59 3.82
C GLU A 6 16.39 30.23 2.78
N ASP A 7 17.25 29.29 3.14
CA ASP A 7 18.34 28.82 2.28
C ASP A 7 17.73 28.42 0.91
N PRO A 8 18.06 29.13 -0.17
CA PRO A 8 17.38 28.96 -1.46
C PRO A 8 17.59 27.55 -2.03
N LEU A 9 18.66 26.85 -1.62
CA LEU A 9 18.88 25.44 -1.91
C LEU A 9 17.85 24.55 -1.20
N LYS A 10 17.55 24.83 0.07
CA LYS A 10 16.56 24.10 0.85
C LYS A 10 15.17 24.24 0.23
N SER A 11 14.76 25.47 -0.09
CA SER A 11 13.45 25.74 -0.71
C SER A 11 13.33 25.10 -2.11
N LYS A 12 14.43 25.04 -2.88
CA LYS A 12 14.49 24.37 -4.19
C LYS A 12 14.49 22.84 -4.07
N LEU A 13 15.17 22.28 -3.07
CA LEU A 13 15.14 20.85 -2.75
C LEU A 13 13.74 20.42 -2.30
N GLU A 14 13.09 21.20 -1.44
CA GLU A 14 11.71 20.94 -1.00
C GLU A 14 10.72 20.97 -2.17
N LYS A 15 10.83 21.96 -3.09
CA LYS A 15 10.05 21.97 -4.33
C LYS A 15 10.28 20.73 -5.18
N ASN A 16 11.55 20.39 -5.48
CA ASN A 16 11.87 19.20 -6.27
C ASN A 16 11.40 17.90 -5.59
N LEU A 17 11.40 17.85 -4.25
CA LEU A 17 10.88 16.72 -3.50
C LEU A 17 9.36 16.64 -3.59
N GLN A 18 8.65 17.77 -3.53
CA GLN A 18 7.18 17.83 -3.66
C GLN A 18 6.70 17.56 -5.10
N GLU A 19 7.48 17.98 -6.09
CA GLU A 19 7.26 17.72 -7.52
C GLU A 19 7.74 16.32 -7.93
N SER A 20 8.47 15.62 -7.05
CA SER A 20 8.93 14.27 -7.31
C SER A 20 7.74 13.32 -7.46
N GLN A 21 7.66 12.70 -8.65
CA GLN A 21 6.69 11.64 -8.93
C GLN A 21 6.76 10.50 -7.91
N TRP A 22 7.94 10.27 -7.33
CA TRP A 22 8.12 9.27 -6.29
C TRP A 22 7.36 9.63 -5.00
N LEU A 23 7.41 10.89 -4.56
CA LEU A 23 6.70 11.35 -3.36
C LEU A 23 5.18 11.28 -3.57
N GLN A 24 4.70 11.66 -4.75
CA GLN A 24 3.28 11.57 -5.10
C GLN A 24 2.79 10.11 -5.10
N LYS A 25 3.55 9.19 -5.69
CA LYS A 25 3.27 7.75 -5.63
C LYS A 25 3.29 7.24 -4.20
N PHE A 26 4.26 7.64 -3.38
CA PHE A 26 4.33 7.21 -1.98
C PHE A 26 3.12 7.68 -1.16
N LYS A 27 2.65 8.91 -1.37
CA LYS A 27 1.42 9.43 -0.73
C LYS A 27 0.19 8.63 -1.15
N GLN A 28 0.03 8.35 -2.44
CA GLN A 28 -1.06 7.54 -2.97
C GLN A 28 -1.05 6.12 -2.38
N LEU A 29 0.13 5.49 -2.30
CA LEU A 29 0.29 4.17 -1.69
C LEU A 29 -0.05 4.18 -0.20
N SER A 30 0.40 5.19 0.52
CA SER A 30 0.12 5.33 1.96
C SER A 30 -1.38 5.51 2.22
N GLN A 31 -2.05 6.33 1.40
CA GLN A 31 -3.51 6.50 1.45
C GLN A 31 -4.24 5.20 1.13
N GLY A 32 -3.80 4.49 0.08
CA GLY A 32 -4.40 3.22 -0.31
C GLY A 32 -4.22 2.11 0.72
N LEU A 33 -3.05 2.01 1.34
CA LEU A 33 -2.80 1.09 2.45
C LEU A 33 -3.69 1.40 3.66
N SER A 34 -3.92 2.68 3.94
CA SER A 34 -4.85 3.09 4.99
C SER A 34 -6.29 2.68 4.66
N GLN A 35 -6.72 2.90 3.41
CA GLN A 35 -8.04 2.53 2.93
C GLN A 35 -8.29 1.02 3.05
N ILE A 36 -7.32 0.19 2.66
CA ILE A 36 -7.38 -1.28 2.81
C ILE A 36 -7.61 -1.68 4.27
N LYS A 37 -6.90 -1.06 5.20
CA LYS A 37 -7.04 -1.35 6.64
C LYS A 37 -8.37 -0.91 7.23
N THR A 38 -9.04 0.08 6.61
CA THR A 38 -10.36 0.55 7.02
C THR A 38 -11.46 -0.33 6.44
N GLU A 39 -11.40 -0.64 5.14
CA GLU A 39 -12.42 -1.43 4.45
C GLU A 39 -12.34 -2.91 4.77
N ILE A 40 -11.13 -3.43 5.05
CA ILE A 40 -10.89 -4.84 5.33
C ILE A 40 -10.12 -4.96 6.64
N PRO A 41 -10.82 -4.96 7.79
CA PRO A 41 -10.19 -4.92 9.12
C PRO A 41 -9.22 -6.08 9.39
N LEU A 42 -9.44 -7.25 8.79
CA LEU A 42 -8.53 -8.39 8.89
C LEU A 42 -7.10 -8.07 8.40
N THR A 43 -6.95 -7.13 7.48
CA THR A 43 -5.63 -6.70 6.99
C THR A 43 -4.82 -5.94 8.03
N GLN A 44 -5.44 -5.46 9.13
CA GLN A 44 -4.72 -4.86 10.25
C GLN A 44 -3.82 -5.86 10.98
N LEU A 45 -4.19 -7.15 10.94
CA LEU A 45 -3.39 -8.24 11.49
C LEU A 45 -2.29 -8.70 10.54
N CYS A 46 -2.30 -8.22 9.29
CA CYS A 46 -1.40 -8.66 8.23
C CYS A 46 -0.24 -7.69 8.04
N LYS A 47 0.89 -8.22 7.59
CA LYS A 47 1.96 -7.37 7.04
C LYS A 47 1.64 -7.10 5.57
N LEU A 48 1.59 -5.82 5.21
CA LEU A 48 1.33 -5.37 3.84
C LEU A 48 2.65 -4.96 3.17
N GLU A 49 2.92 -5.49 1.99
CA GLU A 49 4.14 -5.23 1.23
C GLU A 49 3.80 -4.82 -0.20
N TRP A 50 4.21 -3.61 -0.60
CA TRP A 50 4.04 -3.15 -1.97
C TRP A 50 5.26 -3.52 -2.82
N VAL A 51 5.03 -4.28 -3.90
CA VAL A 51 6.05 -4.67 -4.86
C VAL A 51 5.99 -3.72 -6.05
N THR A 52 6.95 -2.80 -6.13
CA THR A 52 7.01 -1.77 -7.18
C THR A 52 7.28 -2.34 -8.58
N ALA A 53 7.99 -3.47 -8.69
CA ALA A 53 8.31 -4.07 -9.99
C ALA A 53 7.05 -4.59 -10.72
N THR A 54 6.07 -5.07 -9.96
CA THR A 54 4.84 -5.66 -10.51
C THR A 54 3.60 -4.81 -10.21
N ASP A 55 3.77 -3.67 -9.52
CA ASP A 55 2.69 -2.87 -8.95
C ASP A 55 1.68 -3.74 -8.18
N SER A 56 2.17 -4.66 -7.35
CA SER A 56 1.34 -5.62 -6.63
C SER A 56 1.37 -5.36 -5.13
N LEU A 57 0.27 -5.63 -4.44
CA LEU A 57 0.23 -5.61 -2.98
C LEU A 57 0.19 -7.04 -2.43
N ILE A 58 1.19 -7.42 -1.64
CA ILE A 58 1.23 -8.69 -0.92
C ILE A 58 0.67 -8.49 0.49
N ILE A 59 -0.29 -9.32 0.86
CA ILE A 59 -0.93 -9.40 2.17
C ILE A 59 -0.42 -10.66 2.86
N HIS A 60 0.58 -10.49 3.72
CA HIS A 60 1.15 -11.57 4.51
C HIS A 60 0.26 -11.85 5.72
N CYS A 61 -0.42 -12.98 5.70
CA CYS A 61 -1.29 -13.44 6.77
C CYS A 61 -0.45 -14.01 7.92
N PRO A 62 -0.79 -13.73 9.19
CA PRO A 62 -0.07 -14.27 10.35
C PRO A 62 -0.44 -15.72 10.68
N ASN A 63 -1.63 -16.16 10.28
CA ASN A 63 -2.20 -17.47 10.61
C ASN A 63 -3.21 -17.89 9.50
N PRO A 64 -3.64 -19.16 9.46
CA PRO A 64 -4.53 -19.64 8.40
C PRO A 64 -5.95 -19.08 8.52
N GLU A 65 -6.42 -18.76 9.74
CA GLU A 65 -7.74 -18.19 9.97
C GLU A 65 -7.91 -16.82 9.29
N VAL A 66 -6.89 -15.97 9.39
CA VAL A 66 -6.85 -14.66 8.71
C VAL A 66 -6.76 -14.83 7.20
N ARG A 67 -5.97 -15.80 6.71
CA ARG A 67 -5.91 -16.13 5.27
C ARG A 67 -7.30 -16.51 4.75
N ASP A 68 -7.96 -17.45 5.41
CA ASP A 68 -9.27 -17.95 4.97
C ASP A 68 -10.33 -16.86 5.06
N GLY A 69 -10.27 -16.01 6.10
CA GLY A 69 -11.09 -14.81 6.23
C GLY A 69 -10.89 -13.84 5.06
N LEU A 70 -9.65 -13.54 4.71
CA LEU A 70 -9.33 -12.66 3.57
C LEU A 70 -9.72 -13.28 2.22
N CYS A 71 -9.59 -14.59 2.06
CA CYS A 71 -10.03 -15.29 0.84
C CYS A 71 -11.55 -15.16 0.64
N LYS A 72 -12.35 -15.22 1.72
CA LYS A 72 -13.80 -14.97 1.66
C LYS A 72 -14.14 -13.53 1.31
N LEU A 73 -13.25 -12.58 1.62
CA LEU A 73 -13.38 -11.17 1.28
C LEU A 73 -12.72 -10.80 -0.06
N SER A 74 -12.33 -11.79 -0.87
CA SER A 74 -11.63 -11.56 -2.15
C SER A 74 -12.35 -10.60 -3.08
N SER A 75 -13.68 -10.67 -3.16
CA SER A 75 -14.48 -9.73 -3.97
C SER A 75 -14.42 -8.29 -3.45
N GLN A 76 -14.34 -8.09 -2.13
CA GLN A 76 -14.17 -6.75 -1.54
C GLN A 76 -12.75 -6.24 -1.78
N ILE A 77 -11.74 -7.10 -1.61
CA ILE A 77 -10.34 -6.79 -1.93
C ILE A 77 -10.22 -6.33 -3.38
N ALA A 78 -10.92 -6.99 -4.31
CA ALA A 78 -10.89 -6.65 -5.72
C ALA A 78 -11.52 -5.28 -6.05
N GLN A 79 -12.39 -4.74 -5.21
CA GLN A 79 -12.99 -3.42 -5.42
C GLN A 79 -12.07 -2.27 -4.98
N ILE A 80 -10.98 -2.58 -4.27
CA ILE A 80 -10.08 -1.57 -3.73
C ILE A 80 -9.25 -0.93 -4.82
N THR A 81 -9.47 0.37 -5.04
CA THR A 81 -8.86 1.14 -6.12
C THR A 81 -7.59 1.88 -5.68
N ILE A 82 -6.55 1.13 -5.29
CA ILE A 82 -5.29 1.73 -4.81
C ILE A 82 -4.15 1.69 -5.84
N GLY A 83 -4.48 1.43 -7.10
CA GLY A 83 -3.53 1.38 -8.20
C GLY A 83 -2.70 0.09 -8.28
N ALA A 84 -3.04 -0.94 -7.47
CA ALA A 84 -2.39 -2.25 -7.56
C ALA A 84 -2.88 -2.97 -8.83
N LYS A 85 -1.98 -3.60 -9.57
CA LYS A 85 -2.34 -4.54 -10.66
C LYS A 85 -2.93 -5.83 -10.12
N CYS A 86 -2.49 -6.26 -8.95
CA CYS A 86 -3.06 -7.40 -8.23
C CYS A 86 -2.76 -7.34 -6.73
N PHE A 87 -3.60 -8.03 -5.97
CA PHE A 87 -3.43 -8.32 -4.56
C PHE A 87 -3.05 -9.79 -4.40
N ILE A 88 -2.10 -10.10 -3.53
CA ILE A 88 -1.60 -11.46 -3.31
C ILE A 88 -1.74 -11.79 -1.83
N ILE A 89 -2.60 -12.75 -1.49
CA ILE A 89 -2.72 -13.26 -0.12
C ILE A 89 -1.70 -14.37 0.05
N ARG A 90 -0.78 -14.20 1.01
CA ARG A 90 0.31 -15.14 1.28
C ARG A 90 0.28 -15.63 2.73
N TYR A 91 0.46 -16.93 2.93
CA TYR A 91 0.70 -17.55 4.23
C TYR A 91 1.75 -18.65 4.06
N ALA A 92 2.59 -18.88 5.09
CA ALA A 92 3.69 -19.84 5.02
C ALA A 92 3.17 -21.24 4.66
N ASP A 93 3.84 -21.91 3.72
CA ASP A 93 3.52 -23.27 3.26
C ASP A 93 2.17 -23.43 2.53
N TYR A 94 1.49 -22.33 2.17
CA TYR A 94 0.28 -22.35 1.34
C TYR A 94 0.54 -21.71 -0.02
N GLU A 95 -0.21 -22.15 -1.03
CA GLU A 95 -0.22 -21.46 -2.33
C GLU A 95 -0.79 -20.04 -2.19
N ASP A 96 -0.13 -19.12 -2.90
CA ASP A 96 -0.51 -17.72 -2.98
C ASP A 96 -1.85 -17.57 -3.69
N VAL A 97 -2.76 -16.80 -3.10
CA VAL A 97 -4.04 -16.46 -3.73
C VAL A 97 -3.92 -15.09 -4.37
N THR A 98 -3.99 -15.05 -5.70
CA THR A 98 -3.92 -13.80 -6.47
C THR A 98 -5.33 -13.29 -6.77
N ILE A 99 -5.59 -12.04 -6.41
CA ILE A 99 -6.84 -11.32 -6.65
C ILE A 99 -6.55 -10.17 -7.60
N LYS A 100 -7.30 -10.09 -8.70
CA LYS A 100 -7.21 -8.96 -9.64
C LYS A 100 -8.27 -7.92 -9.27
N PRO A 101 -7.94 -6.62 -9.26
CA PRO A 101 -8.95 -5.59 -9.10
C PRO A 101 -9.98 -5.64 -10.23
N VAL A 102 -11.22 -5.25 -9.93
CA VAL A 102 -12.34 -5.15 -10.89
C VAL A 102 -12.41 -3.75 -11.49
#